data_AF-A0A8I6XTC5-F1
#
_entry.id   AF-A0A8I6XTC5-F1
#
_cell.length_a   1.000
_cell.length_b   1.000
_cell.length_c   1.000
_cell.angle_alpha   90.00
_cell.angle_beta   90.00
_cell.angle_gamma   90.00
#
_symmetry.space_group_name_H-M   'P 1'
#
loop_
_entity.id
_entity.type
_entity.pdbx_description
1 polymer ?
#
loop_
_entity_poly.entity_id
_entity_poly.type
_entity_poly.pdbx_seq_one_letter_code
_entity_poly.pdbx_strand_id
1 'polypeptide(L)'
;MTFTSIKLLDPICIERMRRKHNVASGLIVEQVSKESNAEKLGIRMGDVIERINGEYISSTTELENMLLDIGGDHFDQANILNGEIDVRIQIFRATKRSRRVRNLTVIVSDCGEDVIEGTYPITDGL
;
A
#
# COMPACT_ATOMS: atom_id res chain seq x y z
N MET A 1 -0.72 7.82 3.38
CA MET A 1 -1.66 6.68 3.44
C MET A 1 -1.01 5.61 4.30
N THR A 2 -1.75 4.92 5.15
CA THR A 2 -1.21 3.90 6.07
C THR A 2 -1.84 2.53 5.84
N PHE A 3 -1.10 1.49 6.19
CA PHE A 3 -1.47 0.10 5.90
C PHE A 3 -1.19 -0.82 7.08
N THR A 4 -2.02 -1.85 7.21
CA THR A 4 -1.78 -2.99 8.10
C THR A 4 -1.76 -4.28 7.31
N SER A 5 -0.74 -5.12 7.54
CA SER A 5 -0.66 -6.42 6.89
C SER A 5 -1.72 -7.37 7.44
N ILE A 6 -2.39 -8.11 6.55
CA ILE A 6 -3.33 -9.18 6.95
C ILE A 6 -2.64 -10.22 7.83
N LYS A 7 -1.33 -10.47 7.62
CA LYS A 7 -0.56 -11.44 8.41
C LYS A 7 -0.42 -11.04 9.89
N LEU A 8 -0.61 -9.76 10.21
CA LEU A 8 -0.52 -9.21 11.56
C LEU A 8 -1.87 -9.20 12.31
N LEU A 9 -2.96 -9.61 11.65
CA LEU A 9 -4.27 -9.72 12.30
C LEU A 9 -4.37 -10.95 13.21
N ASP A 10 -5.35 -10.94 14.11
CA ASP A 10 -5.73 -12.13 14.87
C ASP A 10 -6.01 -13.34 13.96
N PRO A 11 -5.61 -14.56 14.36
CA PRO A 11 -5.80 -15.78 13.57
C PRO A 11 -7.24 -16.01 13.10
N ILE A 12 -8.22 -15.63 13.93
CA ILE A 12 -9.66 -15.72 13.59
C ILE A 12 -10.00 -14.79 12.42
N CYS A 13 -9.45 -13.58 12.41
CA CYS A 13 -9.65 -12.61 11.34
C CYS A 13 -8.98 -13.07 10.05
N ILE A 14 -7.76 -13.63 10.15
CA ILE A 14 -7.05 -14.21 9.00
C ILE A 14 -7.86 -15.34 8.37
N GLU A 15 -8.31 -16.31 9.17
CA GLU A 15 -9.14 -17.42 8.67
C GLU A 15 -10.45 -16.92 8.04
N ARG A 16 -11.06 -15.88 8.61
CA ARG A 16 -12.28 -15.30 8.04
C ARG A 16 -12.03 -14.64 6.68
N MET A 17 -10.92 -13.91 6.54
CA MET A 17 -10.53 -13.31 5.26
C MET A 17 -10.24 -14.39 4.21
N ARG A 18 -9.52 -15.44 4.61
CA ARG A 18 -9.20 -16.56 3.73
C ARG A 18 -10.44 -17.31 3.27
N ARG A 19 -11.30 -17.77 4.19
CA ARG A 19 -12.46 -18.61 3.86
C ARG A 19 -13.59 -17.84 3.18
N LYS A 20 -13.88 -16.61 3.63
CA LYS A 20 -15.05 -15.86 3.17
C LYS A 20 -14.75 -15.00 1.95
N HIS A 21 -13.51 -14.54 1.81
CA HIS A 21 -13.13 -13.55 0.80
C HIS A 21 -12.06 -14.06 -0.18
N ASN A 22 -11.52 -15.27 0.06
CA ASN A 22 -10.39 -15.82 -0.70
C ASN A 22 -9.20 -14.85 -0.76
N VAL A 23 -8.92 -14.20 0.37
CA VAL A 23 -7.79 -13.29 0.56
C VAL A 23 -6.88 -13.93 1.59
N ALA A 24 -5.72 -14.43 1.15
CA ALA A 24 -4.74 -15.08 2.02
C ALA A 24 -3.68 -14.08 2.53
N SER A 25 -3.40 -13.03 1.75
CA SER A 25 -2.40 -12.01 2.06
C SER A 25 -2.77 -10.70 1.37
N GLY A 26 -2.23 -9.60 1.89
CA GLY A 26 -2.45 -8.26 1.37
C GLY A 26 -2.27 -7.21 2.45
N LEU A 27 -2.38 -5.96 2.03
CA LEU A 27 -2.32 -4.79 2.91
C LEU A 27 -3.71 -4.18 3.05
N ILE A 28 -4.22 -4.08 4.27
CA ILE A 28 -5.47 -3.38 4.58
C ILE A 28 -5.16 -1.89 4.66
N VAL A 29 -5.95 -1.09 3.93
CA VAL A 29 -5.88 0.37 4.00
C VAL A 29 -6.51 0.84 5.30
N GLU A 30 -5.72 1.48 6.16
CA GLU A 30 -6.21 2.03 7.43
C GLU A 30 -6.62 3.49 7.26
N GLN A 31 -5.76 4.30 6.66
CA GLN A 31 -6.03 5.72 6.45
C GLN A 31 -5.59 6.16 5.07
N VAL A 32 -6.45 6.95 4.43
CA VAL A 32 -6.17 7.61 3.15
C VAL A 32 -6.12 9.11 3.39
N SER A 33 -5.02 9.75 3.00
CA SER A 33 -4.86 11.20 3.12
C SER A 33 -5.86 11.91 2.20
N LYS A 34 -6.46 13.00 2.68
CA LYS A 34 -7.35 13.84 1.86
C LYS A 34 -6.61 14.40 0.66
N GLU A 35 -7.31 14.54 -0.46
CA GLU A 35 -6.83 15.08 -1.73
C GLU A 35 -5.70 14.27 -2.41
N SER A 36 -5.35 13.11 -1.83
CA SER A 36 -4.36 12.19 -2.39
C SER A 36 -4.87 11.51 -3.67
N ASN A 37 -3.93 11.02 -4.49
CA ASN A 37 -4.25 10.22 -5.67
C ASN A 37 -5.05 8.97 -5.31
N ALA A 38 -4.74 8.34 -4.18
CA ALA A 38 -5.51 7.23 -3.63
C ALA A 38 -6.98 7.61 -3.34
N GLU A 39 -7.22 8.77 -2.72
CA GLU A 39 -8.58 9.24 -2.44
C GLU A 39 -9.36 9.53 -3.74
N LYS A 40 -8.70 10.19 -4.72
CA LYS A 40 -9.27 10.53 -6.03
C LYS A 40 -9.63 9.27 -6.84
N LEU A 41 -8.87 8.19 -6.69
CA LEU A 41 -9.16 6.88 -7.28
C LEU A 41 -10.28 6.10 -6.58
N GLY A 42 -10.81 6.66 -5.49
CA GLY A 42 -11.90 6.06 -4.71
C GLY A 42 -11.44 4.94 -3.79
N ILE A 43 -10.15 4.88 -3.45
CA ILE A 43 -9.60 4.02 -2.40
C ILE A 43 -10.07 4.57 -1.06
N ARG A 44 -10.50 3.67 -0.18
CA ARG A 44 -11.04 4.03 1.14
C ARG A 44 -10.48 3.09 2.21
N MET A 45 -10.60 3.50 3.46
CA MET A 45 -10.34 2.65 4.63
C MET A 45 -11.10 1.32 4.50
N GLY A 46 -10.41 0.22 4.80
CA GLY A 46 -10.93 -1.14 4.72
C GLY A 46 -10.87 -1.78 3.33
N ASP A 47 -10.43 -1.06 2.30
CA ASP A 47 -10.00 -1.69 1.05
C ASP A 47 -8.70 -2.49 1.31
N VAL A 48 -8.50 -3.58 0.57
CA VAL A 48 -7.31 -4.43 0.69
C VAL A 48 -6.52 -4.39 -0.61
N ILE A 49 -5.25 -4.03 -0.56
CA ILE A 49 -4.35 -4.13 -1.70
C ILE A 49 -3.75 -5.54 -1.71
N GLU A 50 -4.07 -6.32 -2.75
CA GLU A 50 -3.60 -7.69 -2.91
C GLU A 50 -2.35 -7.77 -3.79
N ARG A 51 -2.29 -6.91 -4.82
CA ARG A 51 -1.22 -6.93 -5.82
C ARG A 51 -0.80 -5.56 -6.29
N ILE A 52 0.45 -5.46 -6.70
CA ILE A 52 1.07 -4.27 -7.28
C ILE A 52 1.87 -4.71 -8.51
N ASN A 53 1.62 -4.03 -9.63
CA ASN A 53 2.16 -4.37 -10.95
C ASN A 53 2.03 -5.85 -11.36
N GLY A 54 1.03 -6.55 -10.80
CA GLY A 54 0.76 -7.96 -11.05
C GLY A 54 1.36 -8.91 -10.01
N GLU A 55 2.28 -8.46 -9.16
CA GLU A 55 2.87 -9.29 -8.11
C GLU A 55 2.10 -9.17 -6.80
N TYR A 56 2.10 -10.24 -6.00
CA TYR A 56 1.42 -10.27 -4.71
C TYR A 56 2.21 -9.54 -3.65
N ILE A 57 1.52 -8.74 -2.84
CA ILE A 57 2.13 -8.07 -1.69
C ILE A 57 1.55 -8.61 -0.39
N SER A 58 2.36 -8.58 0.65
CA SER A 58 2.00 -9.05 1.98
C SER A 58 2.57 -8.21 3.12
N SER A 59 3.52 -7.32 2.85
CA SER A 59 4.10 -6.39 3.83
C SER A 59 4.29 -4.99 3.24
N THR A 60 4.43 -3.99 4.11
CA THR A 60 4.77 -2.61 3.71
C THR A 60 6.18 -2.55 3.13
N THR A 61 7.12 -3.32 3.66
CA THR A 61 8.48 -3.43 3.12
C THR A 61 8.51 -3.96 1.69
N GLU A 62 7.69 -4.97 1.36
CA GLU A 62 7.55 -5.44 -0.03
C GLU A 62 7.02 -4.32 -0.94
N LEU A 63 5.99 -3.60 -0.50
CA LEU A 63 5.47 -2.44 -1.23
C LEU A 63 6.54 -1.37 -1.46
N GLU A 64 7.31 -1.00 -0.43
CA GLU A 64 8.37 0.00 -0.49
C GLU A 64 9.47 -0.43 -1.46
N ASN A 65 9.95 -1.67 -1.35
CA ASN A 65 10.96 -2.23 -2.26
C ASN A 65 10.49 -2.21 -3.71
N MET A 66 9.24 -2.57 -3.98
CA MET A 66 8.69 -2.49 -5.34
C MET A 66 8.64 -1.06 -5.87
N LEU A 67 8.27 -0.09 -5.04
CA LEU A 67 8.26 1.33 -5.43
C LEU A 67 9.67 1.84 -5.68
N LEU A 68 10.64 1.42 -4.88
CA LEU A 68 12.06 1.73 -5.06
C LEU A 68 12.61 1.09 -6.34
N ASP A 69 12.28 -0.15 -6.64
CA ASP A 69 12.71 -0.83 -7.87
C ASP A 69 12.15 -0.12 -9.11
N ILE A 70 10.87 0.27 -9.06
CA ILE A 70 10.25 1.02 -10.16
C ILE A 70 10.88 2.41 -10.28
N GLY A 71 11.13 3.10 -9.17
CA GLY A 71 11.79 4.41 -9.17
C GLY A 71 13.23 4.33 -9.68
N GLY A 72 14.00 3.35 -9.21
CA GLY A 72 15.41 3.11 -9.53
C GLY A 72 15.66 2.96 -11.02
N ASP A 73 14.79 2.21 -11.72
CA ASP A 73 14.88 2.02 -13.18
C ASP A 73 14.67 3.34 -13.95
N HIS A 74 13.99 4.33 -13.34
CA HIS A 74 13.77 5.66 -13.91
C HIS A 74 14.83 6.71 -13.51
N PHE A 75 15.59 6.50 -12.42
CA PHE A 75 16.62 7.45 -11.96
C PHE A 75 17.88 7.45 -12.83
N ASP A 76 18.19 6.35 -13.50
CA ASP A 76 19.38 6.23 -14.36
C ASP A 76 19.29 7.05 -15.67
N GLN A 77 18.09 7.52 -16.04
CA GLN A 77 17.85 8.12 -17.36
C GLN A 77 17.42 9.57 -17.38
N ALA A 78 17.03 10.19 -16.25
CA ALA A 78 16.67 11.59 -16.27
C ALA A 78 16.79 12.26 -14.89
N ASN A 79 17.46 13.42 -14.85
CA ASN A 79 17.41 14.43 -13.79
C ASN A 79 15.97 14.95 -13.58
N ILE A 80 15.04 14.11 -13.15
CA ILE A 80 13.65 14.48 -12.87
C ILE A 80 13.51 14.58 -11.36
N LEU A 81 13.58 15.81 -10.85
CA LEU A 81 13.02 16.12 -9.54
C LEU A 81 11.52 15.80 -9.59
N ASN A 82 11.07 14.85 -8.77
CA ASN A 82 9.68 14.39 -8.64
C ASN A 82 9.19 13.55 -9.83
N GLY A 83 9.72 12.34 -9.96
CA GLY A 83 9.22 11.34 -10.91
C GLY A 83 7.80 10.93 -10.53
N GLU A 84 6.84 11.17 -11.42
CA GLU A 84 5.48 10.66 -11.30
C GLU A 84 5.45 9.24 -11.88
N ILE A 85 5.17 8.24 -11.04
CA ILE A 85 5.19 6.83 -11.41
C ILE A 85 3.79 6.26 -11.34
N ASP A 86 3.28 5.74 -12.46
CA ASP A 86 2.00 5.05 -12.51
C ASP A 86 2.13 3.58 -12.12
N VAL A 87 1.55 3.23 -10.97
CA VAL A 87 1.61 1.89 -10.41
C VAL A 87 0.25 1.19 -10.53
N ARG A 88 0.20 0.01 -11.13
CA ARG A 88 -1.04 -0.76 -11.24
C ARG A 88 -1.31 -1.53 -9.97
N ILE A 89 -2.36 -1.18 -9.24
CA ILE A 89 -2.75 -1.84 -7.99
C ILE A 89 -4.03 -2.65 -8.16
N GLN A 90 -4.08 -3.84 -7.57
CA GLN A 90 -5.28 -4.64 -7.43
C GLN A 90 -5.85 -4.49 -6.02
N ILE A 91 -7.08 -4.01 -5.97
CA ILE A 91 -7.79 -3.68 -4.74
C ILE A 91 -8.97 -4.63 -4.58
N PHE A 92 -9.09 -5.27 -3.42
CA PHE A 92 -10.25 -6.01 -2.97
C PHE A 92 -11.06 -5.20 -1.98
N ARG A 93 -12.34 -4.97 -2.29
CA ARG A 93 -13.27 -4.28 -1.39
C ARG A 93 -14.09 -5.31 -0.62
N ALA A 94 -13.79 -5.50 0.67
CA ALA A 94 -14.43 -6.52 1.51
C ALA A 94 -15.95 -6.35 1.62
N THR A 95 -16.45 -5.10 1.66
CA THR A 95 -17.87 -4.78 1.75
C THR A 95 -18.66 -5.15 0.48
N LYS A 96 -18.07 -4.93 -0.70
CA LYS A 96 -18.68 -5.25 -2.00
C LYS A 96 -18.28 -6.62 -2.54
N ARG A 97 -17.34 -7.31 -1.88
CA ARG A 97 -16.70 -8.56 -2.34
C ARG A 97 -16.24 -8.49 -3.80
N SER A 98 -15.73 -7.34 -4.21
CA SER A 98 -15.35 -7.07 -5.60
C SER A 98 -13.87 -6.70 -5.68
N ARG A 99 -13.18 -7.21 -6.71
CA ARG A 99 -11.82 -6.81 -7.07
C ARG A 99 -11.84 -5.74 -8.14
N ARG A 100 -10.93 -4.78 -8.06
CA ARG A 100 -10.76 -3.70 -9.03
C ARG A 100 -9.28 -3.46 -9.26
N VAL A 101 -8.92 -3.21 -10.50
CA VAL A 101 -7.58 -2.72 -10.84
C VAL A 101 -7.65 -1.22 -11.03
N ARG A 102 -6.66 -0.50 -10.51
CA ARG A 102 -6.51 0.95 -10.64
C ARG A 102 -5.05 1.28 -10.92
N ASN A 103 -4.82 2.33 -11.68
CA ASN A 103 -3.49 2.91 -11.84
C ASN A 103 -3.39 4.01 -10.79
N LEU A 104 -2.50 3.82 -9.83
CA LEU A 104 -2.20 4.77 -8.78
C LEU A 104 -0.91 5.47 -9.12
N THR A 105 -1.01 6.76 -9.35
CA THR A 105 0.13 7.62 -9.58
C THR A 105 0.79 7.96 -8.25
N VAL A 106 2.05 7.55 -8.09
CA VAL A 106 2.89 7.76 -6.90
C VAL A 106 3.96 8.78 -7.26
N ILE A 107 4.11 9.81 -6.43
CA ILE A 107 5.15 10.81 -6.60
C ILE A 107 6.37 10.30 -5.83
N VAL A 108 7.45 9.97 -6.54
CA VAL A 108 8.74 9.64 -5.94
C VAL A 108 9.58 10.91 -5.98
N SER A 109 9.65 11.57 -4.83
CA SER A 109 10.52 12.73 -4.64
C SER A 109 11.88 12.27 -4.13
N ASP A 110 12.95 12.86 -4.67
CA ASP A 110 14.35 12.66 -4.25
C ASP A 110 14.66 13.35 -2.90
N CYS A 111 13.61 13.64 -2.11
CA CYS A 111 13.72 14.04 -0.73
C CYS A 111 14.11 12.77 0.02
N GLY A 112 15.42 12.50 0.07
CA GLY A 112 16.01 11.38 0.79
C GLY A 112 15.30 11.24 2.12
N GLU A 113 14.68 10.08 2.33
CA GLU A 113 13.87 9.71 3.49
C GLU A 113 13.57 10.92 4.37
N ASP A 114 12.53 11.70 4.02
CA ASP A 114 11.77 12.32 5.10
C ASP A 114 11.21 11.12 5.86
N VAL A 115 12.01 10.61 6.78
CA VAL A 115 11.57 9.90 7.96
C VAL A 115 10.62 10.90 8.58
N ILE A 116 9.36 10.85 8.11
CA ILE A 116 8.25 11.37 8.85
C ILE A 116 8.46 10.67 10.17
N GLU A 117 8.89 11.45 11.16
CA GLU A 117 8.96 11.09 12.55
C GLU A 117 7.51 10.77 12.93
N GLY A 118 7.04 9.60 12.49
CA GLY A 118 5.92 8.93 13.06
C GLY A 118 6.40 8.70 14.46
N THR A 119 5.98 9.58 15.36
CA THR A 119 6.04 9.36 16.78
C THR A 119 5.24 8.07 17.00
N TYR A 120 5.92 6.93 16.90
CA TYR A 120 5.52 5.73 17.58
C TYR A 120 5.66 6.12 19.05
N PRO A 121 4.58 6.25 19.83
CA PRO A 121 4.76 6.15 21.26
C PRO A 121 5.27 4.73 21.48
N ILE A 122 6.60 4.60 21.60
CA ILE A 122 7.20 3.46 22.25
C ILE A 122 6.68 3.59 23.67
N THR A 123 5.61 2.86 23.99
CA THR A 123 5.30 2.60 25.38
C THR A 123 6.38 1.64 25.86
N ASP A 124 7.52 2.21 26.25
CA ASP A 124 8.44 1.53 27.14
C ASP A 124 7.66 1.28 28.43
N GLY A 125 7.35 0.00 28.64
CA GLY A 125 6.74 -0.44 29.87
C GLY A 125 7.73 -0.32 31.02
N LEU A 126 7.32 0.36 32.08
CA LEU A 126 7.63 0.01 33.48
C LEU A 126 6.62 0.64 34.43
#